data_AF-A0A2W2CEM5-F1
#
_entry.id   AF-A0A2W2CEM5-F1
#
_cell.length_a   1.000
_cell.length_b   1.000
_cell.length_c   1.000
_cell.angle_alpha   90.00
_cell.angle_beta   90.00
_cell.angle_gamma   90.00
#
_symmetry.space_group_name_H-M   'P 1'
#
loop_
_entity.id
_entity.type
_entity.pdbx_description
1 polymer ?
#
loop_
_entity_poly.entity_id
_entity_poly.type
_entity_poly.pdbx_seq_one_letter_code
_entity_poly.pdbx_strand_id
1 'polypeptide(L)'
;MRAVRIAATVVVAALGLVGLGLLAPSQARAADGVYEVEIDGGDAVYNYTLCLKTTTTMRRPAANNGDRECTGKRNSTNGSYKMTAAYNPGDSVKMDIEMHTGLTGESVTKDNVDITGATKCKLSGVVHAGKFKCDTPSNSLLFSPPAVEEYTVNTNPDGAVSKLLDFMAWLVSAAGVTGLLITGATLASQLRRGALEERTEYTKSIAFVLSACLLATTAGPILAWLDITG
;
A
#
# COMPACT_ATOMS: atom_id res chain seq x y z
N MET A 1 96.50 6.87 14.84
CA MET A 1 96.74 8.22 15.41
C MET A 1 95.51 9.07 15.18
N ARG A 2 95.07 9.82 16.21
CA ARG A 2 93.95 10.82 16.27
C ARG A 2 92.53 10.23 16.09
N ALA A 3 91.61 10.21 17.08
CA ALA A 3 91.13 11.22 18.03
C ALA A 3 90.51 12.44 17.29
N VAL A 4 89.34 13.01 17.59
CA VAL A 4 88.36 12.91 18.68
C VAL A 4 87.21 13.92 18.32
N ARG A 5 85.99 13.76 18.87
CA ARG A 5 84.86 14.74 19.02
C ARG A 5 83.79 14.86 17.91
N ILE A 6 82.51 15.19 18.13
CA ILE A 6 81.55 15.37 19.26
C ILE A 6 80.15 15.61 18.62
N ALA A 7 79.08 15.14 19.27
CA ALA A 7 77.67 15.59 19.30
C ALA A 7 76.80 15.70 18.02
N ALA A 8 75.69 14.96 18.03
CA ALA A 8 74.27 15.43 18.06
C ALA A 8 73.80 16.09 16.75
N THR A 9 72.70 15.67 16.11
CA THR A 9 71.33 15.84 16.60
C THR A 9 70.37 15.04 15.67
N VAL A 10 69.26 14.59 16.27
CA VAL A 10 68.08 13.88 15.74
C VAL A 10 67.55 14.41 14.40
N VAL A 11 67.15 13.52 13.47
CA VAL A 11 65.81 13.44 12.82
C VAL A 11 65.71 12.11 12.05
N VAL A 12 64.67 11.35 12.39
CA VAL A 12 64.22 10.11 11.72
C VAL A 12 63.61 10.47 10.36
N ALA A 13 64.08 9.85 9.27
CA ALA A 13 63.42 9.88 7.97
C ALA A 13 63.07 8.45 7.55
N ALA A 14 61.76 8.21 7.52
CA ALA A 14 61.11 6.95 7.20
C ALA A 14 61.33 6.55 5.73
N LEU A 15 61.74 5.30 5.53
CA LEU A 15 61.67 4.57 4.27
C LEU A 15 60.57 3.51 4.43
N GLY A 16 59.67 3.43 3.45
CA GLY A 16 59.01 2.16 3.13
C GLY A 16 57.49 2.20 3.02
N LEU A 17 57.03 1.85 1.81
CA LEU A 17 55.85 1.03 1.55
C LEU A 17 54.48 1.59 2.00
N VAL A 18 53.85 2.35 1.11
CA VAL A 18 52.38 2.44 1.01
C VAL A 18 52.04 1.88 -0.37
N GLY A 19 51.54 0.66 -0.55
CA GLY A 19 50.45 0.04 0.20
C GLY A 19 49.20 0.19 -0.67
N LEU A 20 48.85 -0.89 -1.39
CA LEU A 20 47.59 -1.03 -2.11
C LEU A 20 46.44 -0.59 -1.19
N GLY A 21 45.93 0.61 -1.42
CA GLY A 21 44.68 1.08 -0.85
C GLY A 21 43.54 0.34 -1.55
N LEU A 22 43.18 -0.83 -1.01
CA LEU A 22 41.84 -1.37 -1.11
C LEU A 22 40.85 -0.22 -0.88
N LEU A 23 40.12 0.16 -1.92
CA LEU A 23 38.89 0.91 -1.78
C LEU A 23 37.92 0.00 -1.02
N ALA A 24 37.96 0.09 0.30
CA ALA A 24 36.90 -0.43 1.13
C ALA A 24 35.58 0.19 0.64
N PRO A 25 34.50 -0.60 0.46
CA PRO A 25 33.20 -0.02 0.19
C PRO A 25 32.91 0.98 1.32
N SER A 26 32.58 2.20 0.92
CA SER A 26 32.17 3.27 1.82
C SER A 26 31.15 2.72 2.80
N GLN A 27 31.59 2.46 4.04
CA GLN A 27 30.66 2.12 5.10
C GLN A 27 29.68 3.28 5.18
N ALA A 28 28.40 2.95 5.05
CA ALA A 28 27.30 3.87 5.27
C ALA A 28 27.65 4.73 6.48
N ARG A 29 27.71 6.03 6.26
CA ARG A 29 28.09 7.01 7.27
C ARG A 29 26.97 7.03 8.31
N ALA A 30 27.05 6.13 9.29
CA ALA A 30 26.28 6.17 10.52
C ALA A 30 26.71 7.44 11.26
N ALA A 31 25.98 8.52 11.04
CA ALA A 31 26.12 9.71 11.84
C ALA A 31 25.46 9.41 13.20
N ASP A 32 26.24 9.52 14.28
CA ASP A 32 25.78 9.78 15.64
C ASP A 32 24.87 8.73 16.32
N GLY A 33 25.16 7.44 16.18
CA GLY A 33 24.47 6.39 16.94
C GLY A 33 22.99 6.20 16.56
N VAL A 34 22.62 6.70 15.38
CA VAL A 34 21.28 6.62 14.80
C VAL A 34 21.40 6.05 13.39
N TYR A 35 20.49 5.14 13.06
CA TYR A 35 20.29 4.64 11.70
C TYR A 35 19.16 5.43 11.05
N GLU A 36 19.47 6.13 9.96
CA GLU A 36 18.49 6.86 9.16
C GLU A 36 18.20 6.11 7.86
N VAL A 37 16.92 5.96 7.53
CA VAL A 37 16.45 5.45 6.24
C VAL A 37 15.37 6.37 5.67
N GLU A 38 15.52 6.72 4.40
CA GLU A 38 14.51 7.46 3.65
C GLU A 38 13.55 6.48 2.97
N ILE A 39 12.25 6.64 3.20
CA ILE A 39 11.20 5.81 2.62
C ILE A 39 10.40 6.64 1.64
N ASP A 40 10.36 6.22 0.38
CA ASP A 40 9.47 6.74 -0.64
C ASP A 40 8.17 5.91 -0.71
N GLY A 41 7.07 6.48 -0.24
CA GLY A 41 5.74 5.88 -0.30
C GLY A 41 4.85 6.38 -1.42
N GLY A 42 5.34 7.24 -2.33
CA GLY A 42 4.52 7.94 -3.31
C GLY A 42 3.67 7.01 -4.20
N ASP A 43 4.17 5.81 -4.47
CA ASP A 43 3.53 4.82 -5.35
C ASP A 43 2.65 3.78 -4.61
N ALA A 44 2.46 3.93 -3.29
CA ALA A 44 1.71 2.98 -2.47
C ALA A 44 0.24 3.40 -2.31
N VAL A 45 -0.67 2.81 -3.09
CA VAL A 45 -2.12 3.10 -3.09
C VAL A 45 -2.84 2.32 -1.97
N TYR A 46 -2.29 2.38 -0.75
CA TYR A 46 -2.84 1.78 0.46
C TYR A 46 -2.30 2.49 1.71
N ASN A 47 -2.98 2.28 2.84
CA ASN A 47 -2.48 2.77 4.13
C ASN A 47 -1.45 1.78 4.69
N TYR A 48 -0.35 2.27 5.26
CA TYR A 48 0.71 1.41 5.78
C TYR A 48 1.31 1.96 7.10
N THR A 49 1.80 1.07 7.94
CA THR A 49 2.65 1.39 9.09
C THR A 49 4.01 0.73 8.86
N LEU A 50 5.09 1.48 8.98
CA LEU A 50 6.45 0.92 8.96
C LEU A 50 7.05 1.00 10.36
N CYS A 51 7.75 -0.04 10.77
CA CYS A 51 8.50 -0.04 12.03
C CYS A 51 9.96 -0.44 11.80
N LEU A 52 10.87 0.44 12.19
CA LEU A 52 12.30 0.23 12.10
C LEU A 52 12.80 -0.43 13.39
N LYS A 53 13.54 -1.52 13.23
CA LYS A 53 14.14 -2.31 14.31
C LYS A 53 15.64 -2.37 14.09
N THR A 54 16.40 -2.11 15.14
CA THR A 54 17.82 -2.42 15.17
C THR A 54 18.09 -3.43 16.28
N THR A 55 19.25 -4.08 16.24
CA THR A 55 19.66 -4.96 17.36
C THR A 55 19.69 -4.20 18.69
N THR A 56 19.99 -2.89 18.65
CA THR A 56 19.90 -2.00 19.82
C THR A 56 18.47 -1.73 20.26
N THR A 57 17.53 -1.40 19.37
CA THR A 57 16.13 -1.16 19.78
C THR A 57 15.48 -2.43 20.29
N MET A 58 15.75 -3.58 19.66
CA MET A 58 15.18 -4.87 20.04
C MET A 58 15.61 -5.36 21.43
N ARG A 59 16.67 -4.79 22.03
CA ARG A 59 17.05 -5.07 23.42
C ARG A 59 16.14 -4.40 24.44
N ARG A 60 15.36 -3.40 24.02
CA ARG A 60 14.37 -2.74 24.88
C ARG A 60 13.16 -3.66 25.06
N PRO A 61 12.42 -3.55 26.18
CA PRO A 61 11.19 -4.32 26.37
C PRO A 61 10.19 -4.07 25.23
N ALA A 62 9.61 -5.13 24.67
CA ALA A 62 8.61 -5.02 23.60
C ALA A 62 7.25 -4.43 24.05
N ALA A 63 7.07 -4.22 25.36
CA ALA A 63 5.89 -3.56 25.89
C ALA A 63 5.76 -2.15 25.28
N ASN A 64 4.56 -1.81 24.80
CA ASN A 64 4.24 -0.50 24.23
C ASN A 64 5.12 -0.09 23.02
N ASN A 65 5.50 -1.04 22.16
CA ASN A 65 6.39 -0.81 21.02
C ASN A 65 7.79 -0.30 21.41
N GLY A 66 8.27 -0.58 22.62
CA GLY A 66 9.61 -0.16 23.04
C GLY A 66 10.75 -0.78 22.21
N ASP A 67 10.49 -1.88 21.50
CA ASP A 67 11.46 -2.65 20.72
C ASP A 67 11.74 -2.10 19.30
N ARG A 68 10.94 -1.13 18.85
CA ARG A 68 10.93 -0.66 17.45
C ARG A 68 10.46 0.79 17.35
N GLU A 69 10.85 1.48 16.28
CA GLU A 69 10.44 2.86 16.00
C GLU A 69 9.45 2.88 14.83
N CYS A 70 8.18 3.23 15.07
CA CYS A 70 7.11 3.14 14.05
C CYS A 70 6.65 4.51 13.52
N THR A 71 6.26 4.55 12.24
CA THR A 71 5.78 5.78 11.56
C THR A 71 4.39 6.24 11.96
N GLY A 72 3.63 5.38 12.65
CA GLY A 72 2.16 5.43 12.65
C GLY A 72 1.58 5.11 11.27
N LYS A 73 0.25 5.20 11.13
CA LYS A 73 -0.44 4.98 9.85
C LYS A 73 -0.13 6.12 8.87
N ARG A 74 0.37 5.76 7.69
CA ARG A 74 0.74 6.64 6.57
C ARG A 74 0.04 6.19 5.28
N ASN A 75 0.07 7.05 4.26
CA ASN A 75 -0.47 6.79 2.91
C ASN A 75 0.38 7.47 1.82
N SER A 76 0.12 7.16 0.54
CA SER A 76 0.89 7.66 -0.63
C SER A 76 0.99 9.19 -0.74
N THR A 77 0.01 9.94 -0.24
CA THR A 77 0.08 11.42 -0.23
C THR A 77 1.21 12.00 0.62
N ASN A 78 1.91 11.19 1.41
CA ASN A 78 3.04 11.67 2.22
C ASN A 78 4.39 11.69 1.48
N GLY A 79 4.47 11.21 0.25
CA GLY A 79 5.71 11.20 -0.54
C GLY A 79 6.87 10.47 0.17
N SER A 80 8.08 11.05 0.10
CA SER A 80 9.26 10.51 0.77
C SER A 80 9.45 11.10 2.16
N TYR A 81 9.72 10.26 3.16
CA TYR A 81 9.94 10.66 4.55
C TYR A 81 11.08 9.88 5.19
N LYS A 82 11.67 10.43 6.25
CA LYS A 82 12.79 9.82 6.96
C LYS A 82 12.33 9.09 8.21
N MET A 83 12.93 7.94 8.47
CA MET A 83 12.80 7.19 9.71
C MET A 83 14.15 7.04 10.36
N THR A 84 14.17 7.11 11.69
CA THR A 84 15.39 6.99 12.48
C THR A 84 15.21 6.00 13.62
N ALA A 85 16.21 5.19 13.91
CA ALA A 85 16.25 4.32 15.09
C ALA A 85 17.64 4.33 15.73
N ALA A 86 17.71 4.10 17.04
CA ALA A 86 18.99 3.98 17.74
C ALA A 86 19.82 2.83 17.15
N TYR A 87 21.11 3.05 16.92
CA TYR A 87 21.98 2.12 16.19
C TYR A 87 23.39 2.11 16.75
N ASN A 88 23.93 0.91 16.94
CA ASN A 88 25.35 0.71 17.22
C ASN A 88 26.06 0.08 16.02
N PRO A 89 27.35 0.37 15.79
CA PRO A 89 28.12 -0.27 14.73
C PRO A 89 28.05 -1.80 14.82
N GLY A 90 27.64 -2.45 13.72
CA GLY A 90 27.46 -3.89 13.65
C GLY A 90 26.04 -4.39 14.00
N ASP A 91 25.11 -3.50 14.34
CA ASP A 91 23.72 -3.89 14.51
C ASP A 91 23.10 -4.36 13.19
N SER A 92 22.30 -5.42 13.26
CA SER A 92 21.35 -5.76 12.20
C SER A 92 20.18 -4.78 12.24
N VAL A 93 19.75 -4.34 11.05
CA VAL A 93 18.60 -3.44 10.87
C VAL A 93 17.51 -4.17 10.09
N LYS A 94 16.32 -4.16 10.66
CA LYS A 94 15.12 -4.83 10.17
C LYS A 94 13.96 -3.84 10.05
N MET A 95 13.07 -4.10 9.11
CA MET A 95 11.85 -3.34 8.90
C MET A 95 10.65 -4.27 9.03
N ASP A 96 9.68 -3.89 9.85
CA ASP A 96 8.33 -4.46 9.78
C ASP A 96 7.46 -3.56 8.91
N ILE A 97 6.65 -4.19 8.07
CA ILE A 97 5.77 -3.52 7.12
C ILE A 97 4.36 -4.02 7.40
N GLU A 98 3.47 -3.15 7.84
CA GLU A 98 2.06 -3.44 8.00
C GLU A 98 1.27 -2.72 6.92
N MET A 99 0.60 -3.47 6.05
CA MET A 99 -0.32 -2.95 5.06
C MET A 99 -1.74 -3.02 5.60
N HIS A 100 -2.44 -1.90 5.71
CA HIS A 100 -3.84 -1.86 6.13
C HIS A 100 -4.73 -2.06 4.90
N THR A 101 -5.35 -3.22 4.78
CA THR A 101 -6.10 -3.63 3.58
C THR A 101 -7.61 -3.46 3.71
N GLY A 102 -8.15 -3.41 4.93
CA GLY A 102 -9.59 -3.29 5.17
C GLY A 102 -10.03 -1.97 5.83
N LEU A 103 -11.30 -1.61 5.66
CA LEU A 103 -11.98 -0.53 6.41
C LEU A 103 -12.26 -0.92 7.87
N THR A 104 -12.27 -2.21 8.16
CA THR A 104 -12.54 -2.83 9.47
C THR A 104 -11.28 -3.13 10.28
N GLY A 105 -10.10 -2.74 9.79
CA GLY A 105 -8.82 -2.94 10.49
C GLY A 105 -8.04 -4.20 10.08
N GLU A 106 -8.43 -4.87 9.00
CA GLU A 106 -7.62 -5.95 8.44
C GLU A 106 -6.26 -5.43 7.97
N SER A 107 -5.18 -6.12 8.36
CA SER A 107 -3.83 -5.80 7.92
C SER A 107 -3.06 -7.05 7.50
N VAL A 108 -2.17 -6.85 6.51
CA VAL A 108 -1.18 -7.83 6.07
C VAL A 108 0.17 -7.35 6.57
N THR A 109 0.78 -8.12 7.46
CA THR A 109 2.09 -7.79 8.04
C THR A 109 3.20 -8.61 7.39
N LYS A 110 4.34 -7.94 7.18
CA LYS A 110 5.61 -8.57 6.84
C LYS A 110 6.64 -8.10 7.84
N ASP A 111 6.96 -8.98 8.78
CA ASP A 111 7.89 -8.67 9.86
C ASP A 111 9.33 -9.04 9.49
N ASN A 112 10.28 -8.37 10.13
CA ASN A 112 11.71 -8.70 10.09
C ASN A 112 12.35 -8.70 8.70
N VAL A 113 11.97 -7.77 7.82
CA VAL A 113 12.66 -7.57 6.53
C VAL A 113 14.03 -6.96 6.78
N ASP A 114 15.10 -7.71 6.51
CA ASP A 114 16.47 -7.20 6.69
C ASP A 114 16.79 -6.09 5.68
N ILE A 115 17.18 -4.93 6.18
CA ILE A 115 17.54 -3.73 5.40
C ILE A 115 18.91 -3.18 5.77
N THR A 116 19.75 -3.97 6.43
CA THR A 116 21.07 -3.57 6.92
C THR A 116 21.90 -2.91 5.81
N GLY A 117 22.27 -1.64 6.01
CA GLY A 117 23.05 -0.85 5.07
C GLY A 117 22.24 -0.08 4.02
N ALA A 118 20.91 -0.26 3.96
CA ALA A 118 20.03 0.54 3.10
C ALA A 118 19.82 1.95 3.66
N THR A 119 20.05 2.96 2.85
CA THR A 119 19.73 4.36 3.20
C THR A 119 18.45 4.84 2.57
N LYS A 120 17.95 4.14 1.54
CA LYS A 120 16.73 4.46 0.81
C LYS A 120 15.90 3.22 0.56
N CYS A 121 14.60 3.32 0.73
CA CYS A 121 13.63 2.30 0.38
C CYS A 121 12.42 2.91 -0.33
N LYS A 122 11.77 2.13 -1.18
CA LYS A 122 10.60 2.48 -1.95
C LYS A 122 9.48 1.48 -1.70
N LEU A 123 8.30 1.99 -1.39
CA LEU A 123 7.05 1.27 -1.24
C LEU A 123 6.15 1.59 -2.44
N SER A 124 5.56 0.56 -3.06
CA SER A 124 4.72 0.71 -4.24
C SER A 124 3.65 -0.38 -4.29
N GLY A 125 2.55 -0.15 -5.00
CA GLY A 125 1.53 -1.17 -5.25
C GLY A 125 0.13 -0.76 -4.79
N VAL A 126 -0.80 -1.71 -4.82
CA VAL A 126 -2.22 -1.50 -4.52
C VAL A 126 -2.64 -2.30 -3.28
N VAL A 127 -3.86 -2.07 -2.79
CA VAL A 127 -4.47 -2.83 -1.69
C VAL A 127 -4.36 -4.34 -2.00
N HIS A 128 -3.85 -5.12 -1.04
CA HIS A 128 -3.53 -6.56 -1.17
C HIS A 128 -2.36 -6.95 -2.10
N ALA A 129 -1.68 -6.00 -2.75
CA ALA A 129 -0.52 -6.27 -3.60
C ALA A 129 0.53 -5.14 -3.51
N GLY A 130 1.33 -5.16 -2.43
CA GLY A 130 2.41 -4.22 -2.17
C GLY A 130 3.80 -4.76 -2.54
N LYS A 131 4.71 -3.86 -2.88
CA LYS A 131 6.13 -4.12 -3.16
C LYS A 131 6.97 -3.18 -2.31
N PHE A 132 7.96 -3.73 -1.63
CA PHE A 132 8.94 -2.99 -0.84
C PHE A 132 10.34 -3.29 -1.39
N LYS A 133 11.08 -2.24 -1.76
CA LYS A 133 12.44 -2.34 -2.31
C LYS A 133 13.36 -1.41 -1.55
N CYS A 134 14.56 -1.85 -1.21
CA CYS A 134 15.57 -1.01 -0.59
C CYS A 134 16.85 -1.03 -1.40
N ASP A 135 17.58 0.08 -1.40
CA ASP A 135 18.91 0.20 -1.97
C ASP A 135 19.92 -0.47 -1.02
N THR A 136 19.90 -1.80 -0.97
CA THR A 136 20.89 -2.62 -0.25
C THR A 136 21.94 -3.16 -1.22
N PRO A 137 23.17 -3.44 -0.76
CA PRO A 137 24.16 -4.17 -1.55
C PRO A 137 23.86 -5.67 -1.70
N SER A 138 22.81 -6.23 -1.10
CA SER A 138 22.61 -7.69 -1.06
C SER A 138 21.17 -8.23 -1.10
N ASN A 139 20.09 -7.42 -1.13
CA ASN A 139 18.73 -7.97 -1.20
C ASN A 139 17.75 -7.09 -1.99
N SER A 140 17.55 -7.43 -3.27
CA SER A 140 16.30 -7.17 -3.97
C SER A 140 15.33 -8.32 -3.67
N LEU A 141 14.70 -8.32 -2.50
CA LEU A 141 13.59 -9.23 -2.24
C LEU A 141 12.41 -8.76 -3.09
N LEU A 142 12.31 -9.31 -4.30
CA LEU A 142 11.08 -9.29 -5.08
C LEU A 142 10.04 -10.06 -4.28
N PHE A 143 9.15 -9.34 -3.62
CA PHE A 143 7.92 -9.93 -3.14
C PHE A 143 7.20 -10.49 -4.37
N SER A 144 7.27 -11.80 -4.56
CA SER A 144 6.35 -12.47 -5.47
C SER A 144 4.98 -12.30 -4.84
N PRO A 145 4.02 -11.68 -5.54
CA PRO A 145 2.65 -11.65 -5.03
C PRO A 145 2.27 -13.10 -4.70
N PRO A 146 1.55 -13.36 -3.59
CA PRO A 146 0.87 -14.64 -3.47
C PRO A 146 0.08 -14.81 -4.77
N ALA A 147 0.11 -16.01 -5.35
CA ALA A 147 -0.76 -16.31 -6.48
C ALA A 147 -2.15 -15.82 -6.07
N VAL A 148 -2.69 -14.84 -6.82
CA VAL A 148 -4.07 -14.44 -6.63
C VAL A 148 -4.83 -15.67 -7.05
N GLU A 149 -5.18 -16.51 -6.08
CA GLU A 149 -6.16 -17.54 -6.34
C GLU A 149 -7.38 -16.80 -6.87
N GLU A 150 -7.83 -17.26 -8.03
CA GLU A 150 -8.97 -16.72 -8.73
C GLU A 150 -10.07 -16.45 -7.71
N TYR A 151 -10.62 -15.23 -7.71
CA TYR A 151 -11.73 -14.89 -6.82
C TYR A 151 -12.89 -15.82 -7.21
N THR A 152 -13.01 -16.93 -6.49
CA THR A 152 -14.17 -17.79 -6.58
C THR A 152 -15.26 -17.05 -5.83
N VAL A 153 -16.22 -16.51 -6.59
CA VAL A 153 -17.48 -16.05 -6.00
C VAL A 153 -17.97 -17.22 -5.15
N ASN A 154 -18.02 -17.03 -3.83
CA ASN A 154 -18.51 -18.06 -2.95
C ASN A 154 -19.99 -18.22 -3.24
N THR A 155 -20.34 -19.15 -4.13
CA THR A 155 -21.70 -19.44 -4.59
C THR A 155 -22.55 -20.11 -3.52
N ASN A 156 -22.06 -20.16 -2.27
CA ASN A 156 -22.86 -20.61 -1.16
C ASN A 156 -24.09 -19.70 -1.03
N PRO A 157 -25.31 -20.23 -1.17
CA PRO A 157 -26.54 -19.44 -1.04
C PRO A 157 -26.67 -18.79 0.34
N ASP A 158 -25.97 -19.29 1.36
CA ASP A 158 -25.95 -18.72 2.71
C ASP A 158 -24.79 -17.72 2.97
N GLY A 159 -23.96 -17.45 1.98
CA GLY A 159 -22.85 -16.50 2.07
C GLY A 159 -23.33 -15.05 2.27
N ALA A 160 -22.58 -14.26 3.05
CA ALA A 160 -22.88 -12.85 3.27
C ALA A 160 -22.96 -12.04 1.96
N VAL A 161 -22.16 -12.45 0.96
CA VAL A 161 -22.14 -11.84 -0.38
C VAL A 161 -23.45 -12.12 -1.12
N SER A 162 -23.89 -13.38 -1.19
CA SER A 162 -25.18 -13.76 -1.81
C SER A 162 -26.36 -13.02 -1.19
N LYS A 163 -26.41 -12.91 0.15
CA LYS A 163 -27.48 -12.15 0.83
C LYS A 163 -27.44 -10.65 0.54
N LEU A 164 -26.25 -10.06 0.40
CA LEU A 164 -26.13 -8.65 0.03
C LEU A 164 -26.58 -8.41 -1.41
N LEU A 165 -26.18 -9.29 -2.34
CA LEU A 165 -26.63 -9.23 -3.74
C LEU A 165 -28.15 -9.40 -3.84
N ASP A 166 -28.74 -10.36 -3.14
CA ASP A 166 -30.20 -10.56 -3.11
C ASP A 166 -30.93 -9.34 -2.54
N PHE A 167 -30.39 -8.71 -1.50
CA PHE A 167 -30.95 -7.50 -0.92
C PHE A 167 -30.87 -6.31 -1.89
N MET A 168 -29.74 -6.13 -2.58
CA MET A 168 -29.57 -5.10 -3.61
C MET A 168 -30.53 -5.35 -4.79
N ALA A 169 -30.69 -6.59 -5.23
CA ALA A 169 -31.62 -6.97 -6.29
C ALA A 169 -33.08 -6.69 -5.92
N TRP A 170 -33.46 -6.94 -4.67
CA TRP A 170 -34.79 -6.60 -4.15
C TRP A 170 -35.03 -5.07 -4.13
N LEU A 171 -34.05 -4.28 -3.68
CA LEU A 171 -34.15 -2.82 -3.66
C LEU A 171 -34.31 -2.23 -5.06
N VAL A 172 -33.55 -2.72 -6.03
CA VAL A 172 -33.67 -2.27 -7.44
C VAL A 172 -35.07 -2.59 -7.98
N SER A 173 -35.58 -3.80 -7.71
CA SER A 173 -36.93 -4.20 -8.14
C SER A 173 -38.02 -3.33 -7.51
N ALA A 174 -37.92 -3.06 -6.20
CA ALA A 174 -38.86 -2.20 -5.47
C ALA A 174 -38.84 -0.74 -5.97
N ALA A 175 -37.65 -0.20 -6.27
CA ALA A 175 -37.49 1.13 -6.84
C ALA A 175 -38.14 1.22 -8.24
N GLY A 176 -37.95 0.20 -9.09
CA GLY A 176 -38.56 0.14 -10.42
C GLY A 176 -40.10 0.15 -10.37
N VAL A 177 -40.70 -0.68 -9.51
CA VAL A 177 -42.17 -0.73 -9.35
C VAL A 177 -42.70 0.61 -8.83
N THR A 178 -42.02 1.21 -7.86
CA THR A 178 -42.43 2.51 -7.28
C THR A 178 -42.41 3.62 -8.34
N GLY A 179 -41.36 3.69 -9.16
CA GLY A 179 -41.27 4.65 -10.27
C GLY A 179 -42.41 4.51 -11.28
N LEU A 180 -42.80 3.27 -11.60
CA LEU A 180 -43.91 3.00 -12.52
C LEU A 180 -45.26 3.43 -11.93
N LEU A 181 -45.51 3.17 -10.64
CA LEU A 181 -46.74 3.56 -9.95
C LEU A 181 -46.91 5.09 -9.89
N ILE A 182 -45.85 5.83 -9.55
CA ILE A 182 -45.89 7.30 -9.50
C ILE A 182 -46.19 7.88 -10.89
N THR A 183 -45.54 7.36 -11.91
CA THR A 183 -45.74 7.81 -13.29
C THR A 183 -47.16 7.47 -13.79
N GLY A 184 -47.68 6.29 -13.46
CA GLY A 184 -49.06 5.91 -13.78
C GLY A 184 -50.10 6.77 -13.05
N ALA A 185 -49.90 7.06 -11.77
CA ALA A 185 -50.80 7.89 -10.97
C ALA A 185 -50.88 9.33 -11.49
N THR A 186 -49.74 9.91 -11.88
CA THR A 186 -49.70 11.26 -12.47
C THR A 186 -50.41 11.31 -13.82
N LEU A 187 -50.24 10.31 -14.68
CA LEU A 187 -50.93 10.21 -15.96
C LEU A 187 -52.46 10.06 -15.79
N ALA A 188 -52.90 9.22 -14.84
CA ALA A 188 -54.32 9.00 -14.56
C ALA A 188 -55.01 10.28 -14.04
N SER A 189 -54.33 11.06 -13.19
CA SER A 189 -54.84 12.35 -12.68
C SER A 189 -55.02 13.38 -13.80
N GLN A 190 -54.14 13.38 -14.78
CA GLN A 190 -54.17 14.31 -15.91
C GLN A 190 -55.24 13.94 -16.95
N LEU A 191 -55.43 12.65 -17.25
CA LEU A 191 -56.52 12.17 -18.11
C LEU A 191 -57.88 12.60 -17.57
N ARG A 192 -58.04 12.59 -16.24
CA ARG A 192 -59.26 13.06 -15.56
C ARG A 192 -59.46 14.57 -15.67
N ARG A 193 -58.38 15.35 -15.83
CA ARG A 193 -58.42 16.82 -15.96
C ARG A 193 -58.60 17.30 -17.40
N GLY A 194 -58.59 16.42 -18.39
CA GLY A 194 -58.75 16.76 -19.81
C GLY A 194 -57.55 17.50 -20.43
N ALA A 195 -56.46 17.67 -19.69
CA ALA A 195 -55.25 18.36 -20.14
C ALA A 195 -54.34 17.38 -20.91
N LEU A 196 -54.61 17.19 -22.20
CA LEU A 196 -53.82 16.33 -23.10
C LEU A 196 -52.94 17.13 -24.07
N GLU A 197 -52.81 18.45 -23.91
CA GLU A 197 -52.13 19.30 -24.88
C GLU A 197 -50.59 19.28 -24.76
N GLU A 198 -50.03 18.85 -23.61
CA GLU A 198 -48.59 18.71 -23.39
C GLU A 198 -48.14 17.23 -23.30
N ARG A 199 -48.36 16.46 -24.37
CA ARG A 199 -47.98 15.02 -24.38
C ARG A 199 -46.47 14.77 -24.36
N THR A 200 -45.64 15.72 -24.78
CA THR A 200 -44.22 15.47 -25.06
C THR A 200 -43.35 15.34 -23.83
N GLU A 201 -43.60 16.09 -22.75
CA GLU A 201 -42.77 16.04 -21.53
C GLU A 201 -42.99 14.76 -20.72
N TYR A 202 -44.21 14.23 -20.69
CA TYR A 202 -44.53 12.99 -19.96
C TYR A 202 -44.13 11.72 -20.71
N THR A 203 -44.14 11.76 -22.05
CA THR A 203 -43.65 10.62 -22.85
C THR A 203 -42.14 10.45 -22.66
N LYS A 204 -41.39 11.54 -22.44
CA LYS A 204 -39.96 11.50 -22.10
C LYS A 204 -39.70 10.86 -20.74
N SER A 205 -40.49 11.18 -19.71
CA SER A 205 -40.30 10.60 -18.38
C SER A 205 -40.62 9.09 -18.36
N ILE A 206 -41.70 8.68 -19.02
CA ILE A 206 -42.04 7.25 -19.20
C ILE A 206 -40.94 6.53 -20.01
N ALA A 207 -40.46 7.14 -21.10
CA ALA A 207 -39.39 6.56 -21.90
C ALA A 207 -38.10 6.40 -21.10
N PHE A 208 -37.73 7.37 -20.26
CA PHE A 208 -36.56 7.27 -19.38
C PHE A 208 -36.67 6.13 -18.36
N VAL A 209 -37.83 5.98 -17.70
CA VAL A 209 -38.07 4.90 -16.73
C VAL A 209 -38.03 3.53 -17.42
N LEU A 210 -38.68 3.40 -18.58
CA LEU A 210 -38.66 2.15 -19.36
C LEU A 210 -37.24 1.80 -19.84
N SER A 211 -36.46 2.79 -20.27
CA SER A 211 -35.07 2.60 -20.68
C SER A 211 -34.20 2.15 -19.51
N ALA A 212 -34.39 2.75 -18.33
CA ALA A 212 -33.67 2.35 -17.12
C ALA A 212 -34.01 0.93 -16.67
N CYS A 213 -35.29 0.54 -16.72
CA CYS A 213 -35.72 -0.83 -16.43
C CYS A 213 -35.15 -1.84 -17.43
N LEU A 214 -35.11 -1.49 -18.72
CA LEU A 214 -34.52 -2.33 -19.75
C LEU A 214 -33.02 -2.54 -19.53
N LEU A 215 -32.27 -1.47 -19.22
CA LEU A 215 -30.85 -1.56 -18.91
C LEU A 215 -30.59 -2.44 -17.69
N ALA A 216 -31.39 -2.30 -16.63
CA ALA A 216 -31.27 -3.12 -15.42
C ALA A 216 -31.53 -4.61 -15.68
N THR A 217 -32.53 -4.97 -16.50
CA THR A 217 -32.80 -6.39 -16.82
C THR A 217 -31.77 -6.99 -17.76
N THR A 218 -31.16 -6.19 -18.64
CA THR A 218 -30.10 -6.65 -19.55
C THR A 218 -28.74 -6.86 -18.87
N ALA A 219 -28.53 -6.33 -17.67
CA ALA A 219 -27.26 -6.48 -16.95
C ALA A 219 -26.88 -7.95 -16.69
N GLY A 220 -27.84 -8.81 -16.33
CA GLY A 220 -27.59 -10.24 -16.09
C GLY A 220 -27.09 -10.98 -17.35
N PRO A 221 -27.86 -10.96 -18.45
CA PRO A 221 -27.46 -11.60 -19.71
C PRO A 221 -26.13 -11.07 -20.29
N ILE A 222 -25.84 -9.77 -20.15
CA ILE A 222 -24.59 -9.16 -20.65
C ILE A 222 -23.38 -9.71 -19.88
N LEU A 223 -23.49 -9.83 -18.55
CA LEU A 223 -22.42 -10.39 -17.72
C LEU A 223 -22.19 -11.87 -18.05
N ALA A 224 -23.25 -12.66 -18.25
CA ALA A 224 -23.13 -14.05 -18.65
C ALA A 224 -22.47 -14.23 -20.03
N TRP A 225 -22.68 -13.28 -20.95
CA TRP A 225 -22.03 -13.31 -22.26
C TRP A 225 -20.53 -12.94 -22.20
N LEU A 226 -20.16 -11.98 -21.35
CA LEU A 226 -18.77 -11.60 -21.08
C LEU A 226 -17.97 -12.73 -20.41
N ASP A 227 -18.61 -13.48 -19.51
CA ASP A 227 -17.98 -14.62 -18.81
C ASP A 227 -17.69 -15.80 -19.75
N ILE A 228 -18.48 -15.98 -20.82
CA ILE A 228 -18.26 -17.04 -21.82
C ILE A 228 -17.17 -16.66 -22.84
N THR A 229 -16.77 -15.39 -22.91
CA THR A 229 -15.81 -14.88 -23.91
C THR A 229 -14.43 -14.50 -23.34
N GLY A 230 -14.23 -14.63 -22.03
CA GLY A 230 -12.92 -14.56 -21.35
C GLY A 230 -12.29 -15.94 -21.16
#